data_AF-A0A379SGM1-F1
#
_entry.id   AF-A0A379SGM1-F1
#
_cell.length_a   1.000
_cell.length_b   1.000
_cell.length_c   1.000
_cell.angle_alpha   90.00
_cell.angle_beta   90.00
_cell.angle_gamma   90.00
#
_symmetry.space_group_name_H-M   'P 1'
#
loop_
_entity.id
_entity.type
_entity.pdbx_description
1 polymer ?
#
loop_
_entity_poly.entity_id
_entity_poly.type
_entity_poly.pdbx_seq_one_letter_code
_entity_poly.pdbx_strand_id
1 'polypeptide(L)'
;MASDKEMFIPKSVVHKYEGNVLNKNYGYNYTTLTQYGDMNIHTSGKTYSDKLLENIDHNPSSFSYSKNDRVISEYALSELNEIKKIVKDHSGRLYITWPVTMNTKYFNEFDSESVEFTDSIRNQLNKNGFNTICDNFYANIPSDLFFDSVYHPNSEGSNLRSTRLANCIKTIL
;
A
#
# COMPACT_ATOMS: atom_id res chain seq x y z
N MET A 1 13.09 -4.95 -29.54
CA MET A 1 12.45 -4.96 -28.21
C MET A 1 13.57 -5.11 -27.20
N ALA A 2 13.87 -4.07 -26.42
CA ALA A 2 14.78 -4.20 -25.29
C ALA A 2 14.10 -5.12 -24.26
N SER A 3 14.78 -6.16 -23.80
CA SER A 3 14.21 -7.02 -22.76
C SER A 3 14.22 -6.26 -21.44
N ASP A 4 13.12 -6.27 -20.70
CA ASP A 4 12.96 -5.63 -19.38
C ASP A 4 14.02 -6.06 -18.33
N LYS A 5 14.84 -7.07 -18.64
CA LYS A 5 15.98 -7.52 -17.84
C LYS A 5 17.02 -6.43 -17.53
N GLU A 6 17.08 -5.34 -18.30
CA GLU A 6 18.04 -4.24 -18.09
C GLU A 6 17.45 -3.02 -17.38
N MET A 7 16.15 -3.00 -17.07
CA MET A 7 15.47 -1.79 -16.57
C MET A 7 15.49 -1.65 -15.04
N PHE A 8 15.62 -2.75 -14.31
CA PHE A 8 15.53 -2.80 -12.84
C PHE A 8 16.87 -3.20 -12.21
N ILE A 9 17.24 -2.54 -11.13
CA ILE A 9 18.44 -2.90 -10.36
C ILE A 9 18.16 -4.21 -9.61
N PRO A 10 19.03 -5.25 -9.76
CA PRO A 10 18.83 -6.51 -9.07
C PRO A 10 18.72 -6.34 -7.55
N LYS A 11 17.88 -7.16 -6.88
CA LYS A 11 17.72 -7.15 -5.42
C LYS A 11 19.05 -7.27 -4.67
N SER A 12 19.97 -8.11 -5.17
CA SER A 12 21.32 -8.28 -4.60
C SER A 12 22.20 -7.02 -4.68
N VAL A 13 21.89 -6.11 -5.60
CA VAL A 13 22.58 -4.83 -5.75
C VAL A 13 21.91 -3.79 -4.86
N VAL A 14 20.57 -3.69 -4.85
CA VAL A 14 19.87 -2.72 -3.98
C VAL A 14 20.12 -3.01 -2.49
N HIS A 15 20.16 -4.28 -2.10
CA HIS A 15 20.47 -4.67 -0.72
C HIS A 15 21.88 -4.26 -0.25
N LYS A 16 22.79 -3.90 -1.17
CA LYS A 16 24.12 -3.36 -0.83
C LYS A 16 24.10 -1.85 -0.56
N TYR A 17 23.02 -1.16 -0.91
CA TYR A 17 22.85 0.28 -0.73
C TYR A 17 21.66 0.52 0.19
N GLU A 18 21.93 0.63 1.49
CA GLU A 18 20.97 0.83 2.58
C GLU A 18 20.17 2.13 2.41
N GLY A 19 19.11 2.12 1.59
CA GLY A 19 18.28 3.30 1.31
C GLY A 19 18.95 4.44 0.51
N ASN A 20 20.25 4.34 0.21
CA ASN A 20 21.02 5.38 -0.47
C ASN A 20 21.46 4.95 -1.88
N VAL A 21 20.52 4.38 -2.64
CA VAL A 21 20.85 3.70 -3.90
C VAL A 21 21.40 4.68 -4.94
N LEU A 22 21.02 5.95 -4.92
CA LEU A 22 21.68 7.03 -5.67
C LEU A 22 21.26 8.36 -5.03
N ASN A 23 22.22 9.20 -4.65
CA ASN A 23 22.03 10.58 -4.19
C ASN A 23 20.74 11.24 -4.73
N LYS A 24 19.76 11.48 -3.82
CA LYS A 24 18.65 12.48 -3.83
C LYS A 24 17.22 11.97 -3.65
N ASN A 25 16.87 10.71 -3.89
CA ASN A 25 15.44 10.31 -3.94
C ASN A 25 15.01 9.13 -3.05
N TYR A 26 15.78 8.71 -2.03
CA TYR A 26 15.38 7.61 -1.11
C TYR A 26 14.89 6.31 -1.79
N GLY A 27 15.28 6.05 -3.05
CA GLY A 27 14.78 4.90 -3.82
C GLY A 27 13.39 5.09 -4.47
N TYR A 28 12.85 6.31 -4.55
CA TYR A 28 11.75 6.67 -5.47
C TYR A 28 12.27 6.87 -6.89
N ASN A 29 12.76 5.80 -7.48
CA ASN A 29 13.18 5.77 -8.87
C ASN A 29 12.61 4.50 -9.51
N TYR A 30 12.20 4.57 -10.77
CA TYR A 30 11.70 3.38 -11.48
C TYR A 30 12.76 2.25 -11.50
N THR A 31 14.05 2.60 -11.47
CA THR A 31 15.16 1.64 -11.42
C THR A 31 15.25 0.85 -10.12
N THR A 32 14.66 1.36 -9.03
CA THR A 32 14.58 0.69 -7.72
C THR A 32 13.24 0.00 -7.50
N LEU A 33 12.40 -0.11 -8.54
CA LEU A 33 11.23 -0.99 -8.53
C LEU A 33 11.64 -2.41 -8.90
N THR A 34 10.84 -3.38 -8.47
CA THR A 34 10.85 -4.73 -9.04
C THR A 34 10.10 -4.73 -10.37
N GLN A 35 10.23 -5.83 -11.13
CA GLN A 35 9.41 -6.07 -12.32
C GLN A 35 7.88 -6.09 -12.04
N TYR A 36 7.48 -6.17 -10.78
CA TYR A 36 6.08 -6.14 -10.35
C TYR A 36 5.62 -4.75 -9.90
N GLY A 37 6.48 -3.73 -10.01
CA GLY A 37 6.19 -2.36 -9.60
C GLY A 37 6.37 -2.11 -8.10
N ASP A 38 6.80 -3.11 -7.33
CA ASP A 38 7.06 -2.96 -5.89
C ASP A 38 8.39 -2.26 -5.62
N MET A 39 8.46 -1.43 -4.57
CA MET A 39 9.73 -0.83 -4.16
C MET A 39 10.69 -1.90 -3.65
N ASN A 40 11.91 -1.88 -4.18
CA ASN A 40 12.95 -2.84 -3.87
C ASN A 40 14.00 -2.23 -2.91
N ILE A 41 13.57 -1.57 -1.84
CA ILE A 41 14.46 -0.87 -0.89
C ILE A 41 14.69 -1.71 0.36
N HIS A 42 15.94 -1.84 0.79
CA HIS A 42 16.30 -2.46 2.06
C HIS A 42 16.95 -1.43 3.00
N THR A 43 16.57 -1.48 4.27
CA THR A 43 17.10 -0.62 5.33
C THR A 43 17.62 -1.50 6.47
N SER A 44 18.88 -1.34 6.87
CA SER A 44 19.56 -2.19 7.87
C SER A 44 19.68 -1.53 9.26
N GLY A 45 18.91 -0.47 9.52
CA GLY A 45 18.95 0.26 10.78
C GLY A 45 17.66 1.02 11.06
N LYS A 46 17.64 1.81 12.14
CA LYS A 46 16.45 2.59 12.52
C LYS A 46 16.02 3.50 11.37
N THR A 47 14.84 3.23 10.88
CA THR A 47 14.17 3.92 9.79
C THR A 47 13.49 5.19 10.28
N TYR A 48 12.98 6.05 9.38
CA TYR A 48 12.15 7.17 9.81
C TYR A 48 10.83 6.67 10.43
N SER A 49 10.29 5.56 9.90
CA SER A 49 9.15 4.87 10.48
C SER A 49 9.40 4.44 11.93
N ASP A 50 10.60 3.96 12.26
CA ASP A 50 10.96 3.61 13.65
C ASP A 50 10.89 4.81 14.59
N LYS A 51 11.35 5.98 14.14
CA LYS A 51 11.26 7.22 14.93
C LYS A 51 9.81 7.69 15.13
N LEU A 52 8.96 7.49 14.12
CA LEU A 52 7.53 7.78 14.24
C LEU A 52 6.87 6.83 15.25
N LEU A 53 7.24 5.54 15.25
CA LEU A 53 6.70 4.54 16.16
C LEU A 53 7.13 4.77 17.62
N GLU A 54 8.36 5.22 17.86
CA GLU A 54 8.82 5.61 19.21
C GLU A 54 7.94 6.71 19.83
N ASN A 55 7.32 7.54 18.99
CA ASN A 55 6.46 8.65 19.41
C ASN A 55 5.03 8.49 18.90
N ILE A 56 4.56 7.25 18.75
CA ILE A 56 3.26 6.94 18.12
C ILE A 56 2.10 7.73 18.75
N ASP A 57 2.15 7.96 20.06
CA ASP A 57 1.11 8.67 20.83
C ASP A 57 1.11 10.19 20.61
N HIS A 58 2.20 10.74 20.08
CA HIS A 58 2.29 12.16 19.71
C HIS A 58 1.70 12.45 18.34
N ASN A 59 1.56 11.43 17.48
CA ASN A 59 1.03 11.57 16.12
C ASN A 59 -0.04 10.51 15.78
N PRO A 60 -1.08 10.32 16.63
CA PRO A 60 -2.05 9.24 16.46
C PRO A 60 -2.79 9.30 15.11
N SER A 61 -3.01 10.50 14.58
CA SER A 61 -3.66 10.71 13.28
C SER A 61 -2.92 10.09 12.10
N SER A 62 -1.58 10.07 12.14
CA SER A 62 -0.76 9.47 11.08
C SER A 62 -0.92 7.95 11.05
N PHE A 63 -1.18 7.34 12.21
CA PHE A 63 -1.30 5.89 12.36
C PHE A 63 -2.75 5.39 12.34
N SER A 64 -3.73 6.30 12.40
CA SER A 64 -5.15 5.97 12.36
C SER A 64 -5.75 6.00 10.96
N TYR A 65 -5.00 6.41 9.93
CA TYR A 65 -5.44 6.47 8.53
C TYR A 65 -6.78 7.22 8.35
N SER A 66 -6.97 8.29 9.13
CA SER A 66 -8.24 9.03 9.16
C SER A 66 -9.47 8.15 9.39
N LYS A 67 -9.38 7.09 10.21
CA LYS A 67 -10.53 6.19 10.50
C LYS A 67 -11.79 6.89 11.05
N ASN A 68 -11.64 8.12 11.54
CA ASN A 68 -12.75 8.96 11.98
C ASN A 68 -13.55 9.53 10.79
N ASP A 69 -12.95 9.62 9.60
CA ASP A 69 -13.57 10.12 8.37
C ASP A 69 -14.19 8.97 7.57
N ARG A 70 -15.34 8.50 8.04
CA ARG A 70 -16.00 7.29 7.51
C ARG A 70 -16.72 7.48 6.18
N VAL A 71 -16.53 8.60 5.50
CA VAL A 71 -17.26 8.98 4.28
C VAL A 71 -16.28 9.17 3.13
N ILE A 72 -16.56 8.53 2.00
CA ILE A 72 -15.79 8.76 0.78
C ILE A 72 -16.15 10.15 0.25
N SER A 73 -15.15 11.00 0.05
CA SER A 73 -15.38 12.32 -0.53
C SER A 73 -16.02 12.22 -1.91
N GLU A 74 -16.87 13.21 -2.25
CA GLU A 74 -17.49 13.31 -3.57
C GLU A 74 -16.44 13.36 -4.68
N TYR A 75 -15.32 14.04 -4.42
CA TYR A 75 -14.18 14.09 -5.33
C TYR A 75 -13.61 12.69 -5.61
N ALA A 76 -13.33 11.90 -4.58
CA ALA A 76 -12.81 10.54 -4.77
C ALA A 76 -13.79 9.64 -5.54
N LEU A 77 -15.10 9.76 -5.30
CA LEU A 77 -16.11 9.03 -6.08
C LEU A 77 -16.15 9.48 -7.54
N SER A 78 -16.00 10.78 -7.82
CA SER A 78 -15.94 11.31 -9.18
C SER A 78 -14.75 10.70 -9.94
N GLU A 79 -13.56 10.77 -9.38
CA GLU A 79 -12.33 10.22 -9.98
C GLU A 79 -12.42 8.71 -10.22
N LEU A 80 -12.95 7.95 -9.25
CA LEU A 80 -13.16 6.51 -9.40
C LEU A 80 -14.15 6.18 -10.52
N ASN A 81 -15.19 6.99 -10.71
CA ASN A 81 -16.14 6.81 -11.80
C ASN A 81 -15.52 7.11 -13.17
N GLU A 82 -14.63 8.10 -13.25
CA GLU A 82 -13.87 8.36 -14.48
C GLU A 82 -12.95 7.18 -14.83
N ILE A 83 -12.22 6.65 -13.85
CA ILE A 83 -11.39 5.45 -14.02
C ILE A 83 -12.24 4.26 -14.48
N LYS A 84 -13.39 4.03 -13.83
CA LYS A 84 -14.33 2.96 -14.19
C LYS A 84 -14.83 3.09 -15.62
N LYS A 85 -15.10 4.31 -16.09
CA LYS A 85 -15.47 4.57 -17.48
C LYS A 85 -14.34 4.20 -18.44
N ILE A 86 -13.12 4.68 -18.18
CA ILE A 86 -11.94 4.38 -19.01
C ILE A 86 -11.71 2.87 -19.12
N VAL A 87 -11.77 2.15 -17.99
CA VAL A 87 -11.59 0.70 -17.95
C VAL A 87 -12.68 -0.01 -18.76
N LYS A 88 -13.95 0.41 -18.63
CA LYS A 88 -15.07 -0.17 -19.37
C LYS A 88 -14.96 0.07 -20.87
N ASP A 89 -14.55 1.27 -21.29
CA ASP A 89 -14.38 1.63 -22.70
C ASP A 89 -13.30 0.75 -23.38
N HIS A 90 -12.39 0.18 -22.60
CA HIS A 90 -11.36 -0.76 -23.05
C HIS A 90 -11.68 -2.23 -22.73
N SER A 91 -12.95 -2.57 -22.44
CA SER A 91 -13.40 -3.92 -22.08
C SER A 91 -12.68 -4.54 -20.87
N GLY A 92 -12.08 -3.71 -20.02
CA GLY A 92 -11.42 -4.15 -18.79
C GLY A 92 -12.42 -4.36 -17.63
N ARG A 93 -11.92 -4.94 -16.54
CA ARG A 93 -12.64 -5.06 -15.27
C ARG A 93 -11.90 -4.27 -14.19
N LEU A 94 -12.62 -3.39 -13.50
CA LEU A 94 -12.07 -2.63 -12.38
C LEU A 94 -12.42 -3.32 -11.06
N TYR A 95 -11.40 -3.56 -10.25
CA TYR A 95 -11.53 -4.03 -8.87
C TYR A 95 -10.82 -3.05 -7.94
N ILE A 96 -11.40 -2.80 -6.78
CA ILE A 96 -10.82 -1.93 -5.75
C ILE A 96 -10.33 -2.80 -4.59
N THR A 97 -9.14 -2.53 -4.09
CA THR A 97 -8.60 -3.23 -2.90
C THR A 97 -7.93 -2.25 -1.96
N TRP A 98 -7.60 -2.74 -0.76
CA TRP A 98 -7.05 -1.92 0.31
C TRP A 98 -5.57 -1.59 0.10
N PRO A 99 -5.15 -0.36 0.45
CA PRO A 99 -3.74 -0.01 0.51
C PRO A 99 -3.04 -0.78 1.63
N VAL A 100 -1.71 -0.77 1.58
CA VAL A 100 -0.90 -1.24 2.70
C VAL A 100 -1.06 -0.28 3.89
N THR A 101 -1.19 -0.83 5.09
CA THR A 101 -1.27 -0.07 6.35
C THR A 101 -0.40 -0.73 7.40
N MET A 102 0.17 0.07 8.30
CA MET A 102 0.84 -0.42 9.49
C MET A 102 -0.17 -0.99 10.48
N ASN A 103 0.07 -2.21 10.95
CA ASN A 103 -0.63 -2.79 12.09
C ASN A 103 -0.12 -2.10 13.36
N THR A 104 -0.95 -1.23 13.94
CA THR A 104 -0.65 -0.50 15.17
C THR A 104 -1.85 -0.48 16.10
N LYS A 105 -1.66 -0.05 17.35
CA LYS A 105 -2.79 0.14 18.28
C LYS A 105 -3.84 1.16 17.80
N TYR A 106 -3.50 2.01 16.82
CA TYR A 106 -4.40 3.00 16.25
C TYR A 106 -5.13 2.54 14.99
N PHE A 107 -4.64 1.47 14.35
CA PHE A 107 -5.27 0.87 13.19
C PHE A 107 -4.90 -0.61 13.02
N ASN A 108 -5.85 -1.49 13.34
CA ASN A 108 -5.71 -2.95 13.23
C ASN A 108 -7.09 -3.63 13.22
N GLU A 109 -7.13 -4.94 12.94
CA GLU A 109 -8.35 -5.73 12.84
C GLU A 109 -9.12 -5.92 14.16
N PHE A 110 -8.46 -5.70 15.30
CA PHE A 110 -9.07 -5.80 16.64
C PHE A 110 -9.55 -4.44 17.18
N ASP A 111 -9.25 -3.35 16.48
CA ASP A 111 -9.77 -2.02 16.79
C ASP A 111 -11.12 -1.82 16.10
N SER A 112 -12.19 -1.75 16.91
CA SER A 112 -13.56 -1.61 16.42
C SER A 112 -13.74 -0.38 15.53
N GLU A 113 -13.05 0.74 15.82
CA GLU A 113 -13.16 1.93 14.99
C GLU A 113 -12.55 1.73 13.61
N SER A 114 -11.45 0.98 13.52
CA SER A 114 -10.81 0.62 12.26
C SER A 114 -11.66 -0.36 11.44
N VAL A 115 -12.27 -1.33 12.11
CA VAL A 115 -13.22 -2.27 11.47
C VAL A 115 -14.41 -1.50 10.91
N GLU A 116 -15.06 -0.66 11.73
CA GLU A 116 -16.20 0.15 11.31
C GLU A 116 -15.86 1.10 10.16
N PHE A 117 -14.69 1.74 10.20
CA PHE A 117 -14.20 2.58 9.13
C PHE A 117 -14.04 1.81 7.83
N THR A 118 -13.29 0.70 7.86
CA THR A 118 -13.02 -0.07 6.64
C THR A 118 -14.30 -0.66 6.04
N ASP A 119 -15.21 -1.15 6.87
CA ASP A 119 -16.53 -1.63 6.42
C ASP A 119 -17.41 -0.52 5.87
N SER A 120 -17.40 0.68 6.47
CA SER A 120 -18.15 1.82 5.96
C SER A 120 -17.71 2.20 4.54
N ILE A 121 -16.40 2.31 4.31
CA ILE A 121 -15.83 2.65 3.01
C ILE A 121 -16.11 1.52 1.99
N ARG A 122 -15.93 0.25 2.38
CA ARG A 122 -16.28 -0.91 1.55
C ARG A 122 -17.74 -0.86 1.10
N ASN A 123 -18.64 -0.63 2.03
CA ASN A 123 -20.08 -0.58 1.76
C ASN A 123 -20.45 0.58 0.84
N GLN A 124 -19.82 1.74 1.00
CA GLN A 124 -20.02 2.89 0.11
C GLN A 124 -19.51 2.60 -1.31
N LEU A 125 -18.32 2.01 -1.47
CA LEU A 125 -17.81 1.60 -2.77
C LEU A 125 -18.75 0.60 -3.46
N ASN A 126 -19.19 -0.43 -2.73
CA ASN A 126 -20.09 -1.44 -3.26
C ASN A 126 -21.45 -0.86 -3.67
N LYS A 127 -22.02 0.06 -2.85
CA LYS A 127 -23.26 0.78 -3.19
C LYS A 127 -23.13 1.65 -4.45
N ASN A 128 -21.94 2.16 -4.72
CA ASN A 128 -21.62 2.91 -5.95
C ASN A 128 -21.20 1.99 -7.12
N GLY A 129 -21.39 0.68 -6.98
CA GLY A 129 -21.16 -0.31 -8.04
C GLY A 129 -19.68 -0.58 -8.30
N PHE A 130 -18.80 -0.38 -7.33
CA PHE A 130 -17.42 -0.86 -7.37
C PHE A 130 -17.33 -2.23 -6.71
N ASN A 131 -16.52 -3.13 -7.29
CA ASN A 131 -16.24 -4.42 -6.68
C ASN A 131 -15.01 -4.28 -5.78
N THR A 132 -15.25 -4.28 -4.46
CA THR A 132 -14.17 -4.36 -3.48
C THR A 132 -13.72 -5.81 -3.32
N ILE A 133 -12.41 -6.03 -3.29
CA ILE A 133 -11.79 -7.34 -3.22
C ILE A 133 -10.79 -7.39 -2.06
N CYS A 134 -10.50 -8.62 -1.63
CA CYS A 134 -9.67 -8.93 -0.47
C CYS A 134 -10.29 -8.53 0.87
N ASP A 135 -9.79 -9.16 1.92
CA ASP A 135 -10.08 -8.78 3.30
C ASP A 135 -9.66 -7.32 3.58
N ASN A 136 -10.35 -6.60 4.48
CA ASN A 136 -10.04 -5.19 4.77
C ASN A 136 -8.63 -4.99 5.33
N PHE A 137 -8.13 -5.99 6.04
CA PHE A 137 -6.86 -5.98 6.72
C PHE A 137 -5.83 -6.90 6.07
N TYR A 138 -6.08 -7.39 4.84
CA TYR A 138 -5.14 -8.28 4.12
C TYR A 138 -3.73 -7.67 4.01
N ALA A 139 -3.64 -6.34 3.87
CA ALA A 139 -2.39 -5.58 3.79
C ALA A 139 -2.13 -4.70 5.03
N ASN A 140 -2.76 -5.02 6.16
CA ASN A 140 -2.36 -4.51 7.47
C ASN A 140 -1.19 -5.36 7.98
N ILE A 141 0.03 -4.81 7.92
CA ILE A 141 1.27 -5.57 8.12
C ILE A 141 2.11 -4.97 9.26
N PRO A 142 3.03 -5.75 9.86
CA PRO A 142 3.93 -5.26 10.90
C PRO A 142 4.66 -3.97 10.53
N SER A 143 4.80 -3.07 11.51
CA SER A 143 5.30 -1.71 11.30
C SER A 143 6.80 -1.64 10.96
N ASP A 144 7.57 -2.66 11.35
CA ASP A 144 8.99 -2.85 10.99
C ASP A 144 9.21 -3.20 9.50
N LEU A 145 8.13 -3.45 8.76
CA LEU A 145 8.16 -3.66 7.32
C LEU A 145 7.98 -2.37 6.49
N PHE A 146 8.18 -1.20 7.12
CA PHE A 146 8.11 0.12 6.48
C PHE A 146 9.45 0.87 6.63
N PHE A 147 9.72 1.85 5.77
CA PHE A 147 11.01 2.55 5.78
C PHE A 147 10.94 4.07 6.01
N ASP A 148 10.16 4.82 5.25
CA ASP A 148 10.20 6.29 5.35
C ASP A 148 8.88 6.97 5.69
N SER A 149 7.78 6.22 5.72
CA SER A 149 6.47 6.71 6.13
C SER A 149 5.56 5.58 6.56
N VAL A 150 4.40 5.95 7.09
CA VAL A 150 3.30 5.04 7.42
C VAL A 150 2.63 4.40 6.20
N TYR A 151 2.99 4.83 4.98
CA TYR A 151 2.41 4.36 3.72
C TYR A 151 3.39 3.57 2.85
N HIS A 152 4.67 3.55 3.21
CA HIS A 152 5.74 3.07 2.33
C HIS A 152 6.43 1.84 2.90
N PRO A 153 6.04 0.63 2.42
CA PRO A 153 6.67 -0.60 2.84
C PRO A 153 8.08 -0.70 2.29
N ASN A 154 8.97 -1.36 3.03
CA ASN A 154 10.28 -1.76 2.54
C ASN A 154 10.13 -2.97 1.57
N SER A 155 11.25 -3.52 1.08
CA SER A 155 11.25 -4.66 0.15
C SER A 155 10.49 -5.87 0.70
N GLU A 156 10.60 -6.15 2.00
CA GLU A 156 9.94 -7.28 2.65
C GLU A 156 8.44 -7.03 2.81
N GLY A 157 8.04 -5.84 3.26
CA GLY A 157 6.64 -5.44 3.34
C GLY A 157 5.95 -5.44 1.99
N SER A 158 6.64 -4.97 0.95
CA SER A 158 6.13 -4.97 -0.42
C SER A 158 5.92 -6.40 -0.94
N ASN A 159 6.91 -7.28 -0.71
CA ASN A 159 6.80 -8.68 -1.08
C ASN A 159 5.63 -9.38 -0.35
N LEU A 160 5.46 -9.12 0.94
CA LEU A 160 4.36 -9.66 1.73
C LEU A 160 3.01 -9.20 1.18
N ARG A 161 2.85 -7.89 0.94
CA ARG A 161 1.62 -7.31 0.38
C ARG A 161 1.30 -7.90 -0.99
N SER A 162 2.28 -8.01 -1.89
CA SER A 162 2.09 -8.56 -3.23
C SER A 162 1.76 -10.06 -3.21
N THR A 163 2.38 -10.83 -2.31
CA THR A 163 2.05 -12.25 -2.11
C THR A 163 0.61 -12.42 -1.61
N ARG A 164 0.19 -11.60 -0.63
CA ARG A 164 -1.18 -11.65 -0.11
C ARG A 164 -2.20 -11.19 -1.15
N LEU A 165 -1.88 -10.16 -1.95
CA LEU A 165 -2.71 -9.73 -3.06
C LEU A 165 -2.86 -10.84 -4.11
N ALA A 166 -1.76 -11.47 -4.52
CA ALA A 166 -1.77 -12.58 -5.47
C ALA A 166 -2.67 -13.73 -4.99
N ASN A 167 -2.58 -14.09 -3.69
CA ASN A 167 -3.44 -15.10 -3.10
C ASN A 167 -4.92 -14.69 -3.09
N CYS A 168 -5.21 -13.43 -2.77
CA CYS A 168 -6.57 -12.89 -2.80
C CYS A 168 -7.18 -12.93 -4.22
N ILE A 169 -6.44 -12.49 -5.24
CA ILE A 169 -6.99 -12.35 -6.60
C ILE A 169 -7.03 -13.67 -7.38
N LYS A 170 -6.35 -14.70 -6.91
CA LYS A 170 -6.35 -16.03 -7.55
C LYS A 170 -7.75 -16.65 -7.67
N THR A 171 -8.70 -16.22 -6.83
CA THR A 171 -10.09 -16.69 -6.87
C THR A 171 -10.98 -15.87 -7.79
N ILE A 172 -10.47 -14.76 -8.34
CA ILE A 172 -11.20 -13.76 -9.13
C ILE A 172 -10.79 -13.82 -10.61
N LEU A 173 -9.54 -14.21 -10.87
CA LEU A 173 -8.95 -14.43 -12.20
C LEU A 173 -9.14 -15.88 -12.65
#